data_AF-A0A541CEW1-F1
#
_entry.id   AF-A0A541CEW1-F1
#
_cell.length_a   1.000
_cell.length_b   1.000
_cell.length_c   1.000
_cell.angle_alpha   90.00
_cell.angle_beta   90.00
_cell.angle_gamma   90.00
#
_symmetry.space_group_name_H-M   'P 1'
#
loop_
_entity.id
_entity.type
_entity.pdbx_description
1 polymer ?
#
loop_
_entity_poly.entity_id
_entity_poly.type
_entity_poly.pdbx_seq_one_letter_code
_entity_poly.pdbx_strand_id
1 'polypeptide(L)'
;MTMGDPGYGWLEKQYATVTAVPDFPAIDARWADAMAAALAAHPPRVLPYGEGERRAIDVYLPPGVSDPPVLVFIHGGYWQLRHRRDVAWIATPWLARGVAVAMPGYPLCPEVSLAALIEDVRTAIAALWREAPSLGLSRRWLVGGHSAGGHLAATLAATDWATRGLADLRFVGVLPSSGVFELPPLLATSLNVALRLDLAEATRLSALYLVPPRGLRVIAAVGGAESAEFLRQTHGFARRWAQQGAAVAALELPGRNHFTAQDAWAEPDGALFAAAWGLLHAR
;
A
#
# COMPACT_ATOMS: atom_id res chain seq x y z
N MET A 1 -5.90 -24.30 16.22
CA MET A 1 -4.42 -24.42 16.26
C MET A 1 -3.93 -23.76 17.53
N THR A 2 -3.23 -24.49 18.40
CA THR A 2 -2.62 -23.96 19.63
C THR A 2 -1.13 -23.66 19.37
N MET A 3 -0.48 -22.88 20.25
CA MET A 3 0.93 -22.46 20.15
C MET A 3 1.99 -23.59 20.03
N GLY A 4 1.57 -24.87 19.97
CA GLY A 4 2.44 -26.03 19.79
C GLY A 4 2.25 -26.81 18.47
N ASP A 5 1.38 -26.35 17.57
CA ASP A 5 1.21 -26.98 16.25
C ASP A 5 2.43 -26.67 15.36
N PRO A 6 3.08 -27.65 14.70
CA PRO A 6 4.19 -27.40 13.78
C PRO A 6 3.86 -26.36 12.69
N GLY A 7 2.59 -26.18 12.31
CA GLY A 7 2.13 -25.11 11.42
C GLY A 7 2.26 -23.70 12.00
N TYR A 8 2.14 -23.55 13.33
CA TYR A 8 2.26 -22.26 14.05
C TYR A 8 3.66 -21.67 13.86
N GLY A 9 4.71 -22.49 14.04
CA GLY A 9 6.10 -22.06 13.87
C GLY A 9 6.50 -21.81 12.41
N TRP A 10 5.85 -22.48 11.45
CA TRP A 10 6.11 -22.23 10.02
C TRP A 10 5.52 -20.89 9.59
N LEU A 11 4.25 -20.62 9.88
CA LEU A 11 3.60 -19.36 9.52
C LEU A 11 4.30 -18.17 10.16
N GLU A 12 4.68 -18.26 11.43
CA GLU A 12 5.46 -17.20 12.10
C GLU A 12 6.72 -16.84 11.30
N LYS A 13 7.50 -17.84 10.85
CA LYS A 13 8.70 -17.61 10.02
C LYS A 13 8.37 -16.99 8.67
N GLN A 14 7.25 -17.34 8.07
CA GLN A 14 6.86 -16.80 6.76
C GLN A 14 6.48 -15.31 6.82
N TYR A 15 5.98 -14.83 7.96
CA TYR A 15 5.60 -13.43 8.17
C TYR A 15 6.62 -12.62 9.00
N ALA A 16 7.72 -13.23 9.43
CA ALA A 16 8.78 -12.54 10.17
C ALA A 16 9.74 -11.79 9.22
N THR A 17 9.24 -10.74 8.55
CA THR A 17 9.99 -10.00 7.51
C THR A 17 11.30 -9.42 8.00
N VAL A 18 11.35 -8.88 9.22
CA VAL A 18 12.57 -8.31 9.83
C VAL A 18 13.64 -9.37 10.06
N THR A 19 13.29 -10.51 10.68
CA THR A 19 14.27 -11.56 10.99
C THR A 19 14.71 -12.32 9.73
N ALA A 20 13.88 -12.34 8.69
CA ALA A 20 14.21 -12.91 7.39
C ALA A 20 15.22 -12.06 6.58
N VAL A 21 15.45 -10.79 6.96
CA VAL A 21 16.37 -9.88 6.26
C VAL A 21 17.44 -9.38 7.23
N PRO A 22 18.61 -10.04 7.30
CA PRO A 22 19.70 -9.66 8.22
C PRO A 22 20.16 -8.19 8.07
N ASP A 23 20.11 -7.66 6.85
CA ASP A 23 20.54 -6.28 6.54
C ASP A 23 19.47 -5.22 6.83
N PHE A 24 18.32 -5.59 7.42
CA PHE A 24 17.24 -4.65 7.71
C PHE A 24 17.69 -3.40 8.50
N PRO A 25 18.55 -3.48 9.53
CA PRO A 25 19.00 -2.29 10.24
C PRO A 25 19.71 -1.27 9.34
N ALA A 26 20.52 -1.72 8.37
CA ALA A 26 21.19 -0.84 7.42
C ALA A 26 20.20 -0.23 6.41
N ILE A 27 19.21 -1.02 5.98
CA ILE A 27 18.13 -0.53 5.11
C ILE A 27 17.31 0.54 5.82
N ASP A 28 16.94 0.32 7.08
CA ASP A 28 16.14 1.25 7.87
C ASP A 28 16.88 2.57 8.14
N ALA A 29 18.18 2.51 8.45
CA ALA A 29 19.02 3.69 8.60
C ALA A 29 19.08 4.51 7.29
N ARG A 30 19.28 3.85 6.15
CA ARG A 30 19.26 4.51 4.83
C ARG A 30 17.90 5.16 4.54
N TRP A 31 16.80 4.51 4.91
CA TRP A 31 15.47 5.10 4.76
C TRP A 31 15.25 6.32 5.64
N ALA A 32 15.78 6.32 6.87
CA ALA A 32 15.71 7.47 7.75
C ALA A 32 16.46 8.69 7.16
N ASP A 33 17.67 8.47 6.62
CA ASP A 33 18.44 9.52 5.94
C ASP A 33 17.72 10.04 4.69
N ALA A 34 17.21 9.13 3.86
CA ALA A 34 16.46 9.48 2.65
C ALA A 34 15.15 10.22 2.97
N MET A 35 14.43 9.80 4.00
CA MET A 35 13.24 10.47 4.51
C MET A 35 13.56 11.91 4.93
N ALA A 36 14.62 12.10 5.74
CA ALA A 36 15.01 13.42 6.20
C ALA A 36 15.36 14.34 5.04
N ALA A 37 16.13 13.85 4.06
CA ALA A 37 16.47 14.58 2.85
C ALA A 37 15.21 14.96 2.02
N ALA A 38 14.28 14.02 1.85
CA ALA A 38 13.07 14.25 1.07
C ALA A 38 12.13 15.26 1.73
N LEU A 39 11.94 15.19 3.05
CA LEU A 39 11.12 16.15 3.79
C LEU A 39 11.72 17.57 3.77
N ALA A 40 13.04 17.68 3.81
CA ALA A 40 13.74 18.97 3.69
C ALA A 40 13.62 19.56 2.27
N ALA A 41 13.76 18.72 1.24
CA ALA A 41 13.70 19.15 -0.15
C ALA A 41 12.26 19.42 -0.64
N HIS A 42 11.29 18.68 -0.12
CA HIS A 42 9.90 18.70 -0.55
C HIS A 42 8.95 18.70 0.66
N PRO A 43 8.78 19.83 1.35
CA PRO A 43 7.83 19.91 2.46
C PRO A 43 6.40 19.65 1.95
N PRO A 44 5.64 18.71 2.54
CA PRO A 44 4.29 18.39 2.09
C PRO A 44 3.27 19.46 2.50
N ARG A 45 2.19 19.57 1.72
CA ARG A 45 0.93 20.14 2.21
C ARG A 45 0.23 19.07 3.04
N VAL A 46 -0.12 19.40 4.28
CA VAL A 46 -0.80 18.46 5.18
C VAL A 46 -2.31 18.67 5.09
N LEU A 47 -3.03 17.65 4.64
CA LEU A 47 -4.49 17.63 4.62
C LEU A 47 -5.00 16.76 5.78
N PRO A 48 -5.56 17.33 6.86
CA PRO A 48 -6.25 16.55 7.88
C PRO A 48 -7.56 15.99 7.32
N TYR A 49 -7.90 14.76 7.70
CA TYR A 49 -9.18 14.12 7.37
C TYR A 49 -9.93 13.60 8.61
N GLY A 50 -9.36 13.81 9.79
CA GLY A 50 -9.95 13.47 11.09
C GLY A 50 -9.05 13.94 12.24
N GLU A 51 -9.39 13.56 13.46
CA GLU A 51 -8.65 13.97 14.65
C GLU A 51 -7.34 13.19 14.85
N GLY A 52 -6.30 13.90 15.30
CA GLY A 52 -4.99 13.37 15.63
C GLY A 52 -3.99 13.43 14.48
N GLU A 53 -2.71 13.19 14.76
CA GLU A 53 -1.65 13.30 13.75
C GLU A 53 -1.84 12.24 12.64
N ARG A 54 -2.08 10.98 13.02
CA ARG A 54 -2.32 9.87 12.06
C ARG A 54 -3.50 10.12 11.11
N ARG A 55 -4.39 11.01 11.55
CA ARG A 55 -5.48 11.78 10.92
C ARG A 55 -5.23 12.57 9.64
N ALA A 56 -4.10 12.41 8.95
CA ALA A 56 -3.69 13.36 7.92
C ALA A 56 -3.03 12.71 6.70
N ILE A 57 -3.00 13.46 5.60
CA ILE A 57 -2.39 13.08 4.32
C ILE A 57 -1.29 14.08 4.02
N ASP A 58 -0.09 13.60 3.75
CA ASP A 58 1.00 14.44 3.25
C ASP A 58 0.91 14.45 1.71
N VAL A 59 0.69 15.63 1.14
CA VAL A 59 0.53 15.85 -0.30
C VAL A 59 1.72 16.62 -0.84
N TYR A 60 2.48 15.98 -1.73
CA TYR A 60 3.65 16.54 -2.38
C TYR A 60 3.29 16.91 -3.82
N LEU A 61 3.59 18.15 -4.22
CA LEU A 61 3.28 18.68 -5.54
C LEU A 61 4.55 18.85 -6.37
N PRO A 62 4.57 18.37 -7.62
CA PRO A 62 5.70 18.60 -8.52
C PRO A 62 5.81 20.08 -8.89
N PRO A 63 7.03 20.64 -8.99
CA PRO A 63 7.23 22.04 -9.32
C PRO A 63 6.82 22.31 -10.78
N GLY A 64 6.08 23.39 -11.00
CA GLY A 64 5.77 23.88 -12.35
C GLY A 64 4.79 23.02 -13.17
N VAL A 65 4.15 22.02 -12.57
CA VAL A 65 3.16 21.17 -13.25
C VAL A 65 1.75 21.52 -12.77
N SER A 66 0.91 21.97 -13.70
CA SER A 66 -0.53 22.11 -13.50
C SER A 66 -1.24 20.79 -13.70
N ASP A 67 -2.25 20.47 -12.87
CA ASP A 67 -3.07 19.25 -12.99
C ASP A 67 -2.24 17.93 -13.05
N PRO A 68 -1.28 17.71 -12.13
CA PRO A 68 -0.47 16.50 -12.15
C PRO A 68 -1.33 15.25 -11.92
N PRO A 69 -1.03 14.13 -12.60
CA PRO A 69 -1.50 12.82 -12.17
C PRO A 69 -1.01 12.53 -10.75
N VAL A 70 -1.75 11.69 -10.02
CA VAL A 70 -1.50 11.43 -8.59
C VAL A 70 -1.11 9.98 -8.36
N LEU A 71 0.00 9.77 -7.67
CA LEU A 71 0.31 8.52 -6.98
C LEU A 71 -0.17 8.63 -5.53
N VAL A 72 -1.15 7.82 -5.16
CA VAL A 72 -1.49 7.58 -3.76
C VAL A 72 -0.63 6.41 -3.28
N PHE A 73 0.32 6.64 -2.36
CA PHE A 73 1.19 5.60 -1.83
C PHE A 73 0.91 5.34 -0.35
N ILE A 74 0.59 4.09 -0.01
CA ILE A 74 0.23 3.67 1.35
C ILE A 74 1.36 2.87 1.97
N HIS A 75 1.83 3.30 3.14
CA HIS A 75 2.96 2.66 3.84
C HIS A 75 2.61 1.26 4.38
N GLY A 76 3.65 0.50 4.73
CA GLY A 76 3.54 -0.82 5.33
C GLY A 76 3.58 -0.79 6.86
N GLY A 77 4.04 -1.90 7.47
CA GLY A 77 4.23 -2.00 8.92
C GLY A 77 3.17 -2.84 9.63
N TYR A 78 2.62 -3.88 8.98
CA TYR A 78 1.63 -4.80 9.57
C TYR A 78 0.44 -4.14 10.27
N TRP A 79 0.02 -2.96 9.79
CA TRP A 79 -1.04 -2.14 10.39
C TRP A 79 -0.77 -1.71 11.85
N GLN A 80 0.45 -1.93 12.33
CA GLN A 80 0.85 -1.79 13.74
C GLN A 80 2.02 -0.83 13.93
N LEU A 81 2.70 -0.45 12.85
CA LEU A 81 3.90 0.36 12.87
C LEU A 81 3.90 1.39 11.74
N ARG A 82 4.91 2.27 11.81
CA ARG A 82 5.24 3.32 10.83
C ARG A 82 4.25 4.48 10.79
N HIS A 83 4.61 5.43 9.95
CA HIS A 83 3.94 6.69 9.72
C HIS A 83 4.01 7.08 8.25
N ARG A 84 3.06 7.89 7.75
CA ARG A 84 3.04 8.37 6.35
C ARG A 84 4.32 9.08 5.92
N ARG A 85 5.03 9.68 6.89
CA ARG A 85 6.31 10.37 6.66
C ARG A 85 7.49 9.42 6.48
N ASP A 86 7.43 8.20 7.02
CA ASP A 86 8.54 7.24 6.98
C ASP A 86 8.88 6.78 5.56
N VAL A 87 8.00 7.09 4.60
CA VAL A 87 8.12 6.75 3.18
C VAL A 87 8.22 7.99 2.29
N ALA A 88 8.43 9.18 2.85
CA ALA A 88 8.47 10.45 2.12
C ALA A 88 9.49 10.46 0.95
N TRP A 89 10.60 9.73 1.09
CA TRP A 89 11.61 9.58 0.04
C TRP A 89 11.10 8.96 -1.26
N ILE A 90 9.99 8.22 -1.21
CA ILE A 90 9.33 7.73 -2.42
C ILE A 90 8.85 8.89 -3.28
N ALA A 91 8.47 10.05 -2.69
CA ALA A 91 7.92 11.15 -3.48
C ALA A 91 8.92 11.74 -4.49
N THR A 92 10.20 11.86 -4.13
CA THR A 92 11.22 12.60 -4.90
C THR A 92 11.28 12.24 -6.40
N PRO A 93 11.47 10.97 -6.81
CA PRO A 93 11.56 10.62 -8.24
C PRO A 93 10.24 10.76 -9.01
N TRP A 94 9.10 10.72 -8.32
CA TRP A 94 7.79 10.94 -8.93
C TRP A 94 7.53 12.42 -9.17
N LEU A 95 7.88 13.26 -8.18
CA LEU A 95 7.82 14.73 -8.31
C LEU A 95 8.70 15.22 -9.46
N ALA A 96 9.91 14.66 -9.59
CA ALA A 96 10.83 14.95 -10.68
C ALA A 96 10.26 14.59 -12.07
N ARG A 97 9.27 13.70 -12.13
CA ARG A 97 8.54 13.32 -13.36
C ARG A 97 7.17 13.98 -13.50
N GLY A 98 6.87 14.99 -12.70
CA GLY A 98 5.61 15.72 -12.80
C GLY A 98 4.39 15.00 -12.22
N VAL A 99 4.62 14.02 -11.34
CA VAL A 99 3.55 13.29 -10.65
C VAL A 99 3.44 13.80 -9.22
N ALA A 100 2.23 14.16 -8.80
CA ALA A 100 1.94 14.46 -7.40
C ALA A 100 1.88 13.17 -6.59
N VAL A 101 2.33 13.23 -5.34
CA VAL A 101 2.33 12.06 -4.45
C VAL A 101 1.52 12.40 -3.21
N ALA A 102 0.55 11.55 -2.89
CA ALA A 102 -0.26 11.65 -1.68
C ALA A 102 0.00 10.43 -0.80
N MET A 103 0.40 10.66 0.44
CA MET A 103 0.71 9.63 1.42
C MET A 103 -0.27 9.73 2.59
N PRO A 104 -1.36 8.93 2.60
CA PRO A 104 -2.30 8.95 3.71
C PRO A 104 -1.70 8.29 4.95
N GLY A 105 -1.85 8.94 6.09
CA GLY A 105 -1.70 8.30 7.41
C GLY A 105 -2.95 7.51 7.76
N TYR A 106 -2.82 6.69 8.81
CA TYR A 106 -3.93 5.96 9.41
C TYR A 106 -3.59 5.56 10.85
N PRO A 107 -4.59 5.40 11.74
CA PRO A 107 -4.40 4.85 13.09
C PRO A 107 -3.91 3.39 13.03
N LEU A 108 -3.34 2.87 14.12
CA LEU A 108 -2.72 1.53 14.13
C LEU A 108 -3.46 0.55 15.04
N CYS A 109 -3.33 -0.74 14.75
CA CYS A 109 -3.71 -1.78 15.70
C CYS A 109 -2.67 -1.87 16.83
N PRO A 110 -3.08 -2.15 18.09
CA PRO A 110 -4.44 -2.47 18.55
C PRO A 110 -5.27 -1.27 18.98
N GLU A 111 -4.80 -0.03 18.79
CA GLU A 111 -5.52 1.19 19.19
C GLU A 111 -6.89 1.28 18.50
N VAL A 112 -6.95 0.83 17.25
CA VAL A 112 -8.19 0.58 16.49
C VAL A 112 -8.21 -0.85 15.95
N SER A 113 -9.41 -1.36 15.63
CA SER A 113 -9.52 -2.61 14.87
C SER A 113 -9.05 -2.42 13.43
N LEU A 114 -8.64 -3.50 12.76
CA LEU A 114 -8.27 -3.45 11.35
C LEU A 114 -9.44 -2.97 10.46
N ALA A 115 -10.68 -3.32 10.83
CA ALA A 115 -11.87 -2.84 10.14
C ALA A 115 -12.01 -1.31 10.22
N ALA A 116 -11.83 -0.73 11.41
CA ALA A 116 -11.88 0.72 11.62
C ALA A 116 -10.72 1.42 10.90
N LEU A 117 -9.52 0.83 10.92
CA LEU A 117 -8.36 1.34 10.17
C LEU A 117 -8.64 1.42 8.67
N ILE A 118 -9.21 0.37 8.07
CA ILE A 118 -9.56 0.39 6.64
C ILE A 118 -10.61 1.47 6.34
N GLU A 119 -11.58 1.70 7.23
CA GLU A 119 -12.53 2.80 7.10
C GLU A 119 -11.88 4.18 7.21
N ASP A 120 -10.89 4.34 8.10
CA ASP A 120 -10.07 5.54 8.20
C ASP A 120 -9.33 5.83 6.88
N VAL A 121 -8.72 4.81 6.27
CA VAL A 121 -8.04 4.95 4.96
C VAL A 121 -9.04 5.32 3.85
N ARG A 122 -10.24 4.72 3.84
CA ARG A 122 -11.31 5.12 2.89
C ARG A 122 -11.74 6.57 3.09
N THR A 123 -11.80 7.03 4.34
CA THR A 123 -12.13 8.42 4.69
C THR A 123 -11.04 9.39 4.21
N ALA A 124 -9.77 9.03 4.37
CA ALA A 124 -8.65 9.81 3.85
C ALA A 124 -8.75 10.01 2.33
N ILE A 125 -8.98 8.94 1.57
CA ILE A 125 -9.11 9.01 0.11
C ILE A 125 -10.35 9.82 -0.31
N ALA A 126 -11.46 9.68 0.41
CA ALA A 126 -12.65 10.47 0.17
C ALA A 126 -12.39 11.98 0.40
N ALA A 127 -11.68 12.34 1.45
CA ALA A 127 -11.29 13.71 1.75
C ALA A 127 -10.33 14.28 0.67
N LEU A 128 -9.29 13.52 0.32
CA LEU A 128 -8.35 13.92 -0.73
C LEU A 128 -9.07 14.12 -2.07
N TRP A 129 -10.04 13.27 -2.41
CA TRP A 129 -10.77 13.40 -3.68
C TRP A 129 -11.61 14.66 -3.69
N ARG A 130 -12.25 15.02 -2.58
CA ARG A 130 -13.01 16.28 -2.50
C ARG A 130 -12.10 17.50 -2.61
N GLU A 131 -10.93 17.45 -1.97
CA GLU A 131 -9.95 18.54 -1.98
C GLU A 131 -9.04 18.55 -3.20
N ALA A 132 -9.11 17.55 -4.10
CA ALA A 132 -8.25 17.48 -5.26
C ALA A 132 -8.22 18.79 -6.09
N PRO A 133 -9.37 19.46 -6.37
CA PRO A 133 -9.36 20.72 -7.11
C PRO A 133 -8.68 21.87 -6.35
N SER A 134 -8.88 21.98 -5.03
CA SER A 134 -8.27 23.04 -4.20
C SER A 134 -6.75 22.84 -4.06
N LEU A 135 -6.32 21.57 -4.07
CA LEU A 135 -4.91 21.18 -4.06
C LEU A 135 -4.25 21.24 -5.44
N GLY A 136 -5.02 21.45 -6.52
CA GLY A 136 -4.55 21.48 -7.89
C GLY A 136 -4.21 20.09 -8.46
N LEU A 137 -4.75 19.01 -7.89
CA LEU A 137 -4.54 17.63 -8.30
C LEU A 137 -5.53 17.24 -9.41
N SER A 138 -5.05 16.45 -10.38
CA SER A 138 -5.95 15.88 -11.39
C SER A 138 -6.82 14.76 -10.83
N ARG A 139 -7.75 14.27 -11.65
CA ARG A 139 -8.59 13.08 -11.37
C ARG A 139 -7.95 11.76 -11.83
N ARG A 140 -6.69 11.77 -12.28
CA ARG A 140 -5.95 10.57 -12.76
C ARG A 140 -5.11 9.99 -11.62
N TRP A 141 -5.65 9.01 -10.89
CA TRP A 141 -5.02 8.48 -9.68
C TRP A 141 -4.60 7.03 -9.83
N LEU A 142 -3.31 6.75 -9.61
CA LEU A 142 -2.79 5.41 -9.33
C LEU A 142 -2.75 5.23 -7.82
N VAL A 143 -3.28 4.12 -7.32
CA VAL A 143 -3.13 3.75 -5.91
C VAL A 143 -2.16 2.59 -5.77
N GLY A 144 -1.20 2.73 -4.88
CA GLY A 144 -0.20 1.73 -4.59
C GLY A 144 0.15 1.69 -3.12
N GLY A 145 0.91 0.68 -2.75
CA GLY A 145 1.38 0.56 -1.39
C GLY A 145 2.24 -0.68 -1.21
N HIS A 146 2.92 -0.73 -0.08
CA HIS A 146 3.84 -1.81 0.25
C HIS A 146 3.37 -2.58 1.48
N SER A 147 3.45 -3.91 1.44
CA SER A 147 3.10 -4.77 2.59
C SER A 147 1.64 -4.56 3.03
N ALA A 148 1.41 -4.21 4.30
CA ALA A 148 0.10 -3.77 4.80
C ALA A 148 -0.56 -2.66 3.93
N GLY A 149 0.24 -1.78 3.33
CA GLY A 149 -0.23 -0.76 2.40
C GLY A 149 -0.65 -1.32 1.04
N GLY A 150 -0.04 -2.42 0.59
CA GLY A 150 -0.47 -3.16 -0.60
C GLY A 150 -1.85 -3.80 -0.39
N HIS A 151 -2.09 -4.34 0.80
CA HIS A 151 -3.43 -4.77 1.22
C HIS A 151 -4.42 -3.60 1.18
N LEU A 152 -4.08 -2.46 1.81
CA LEU A 152 -4.96 -1.30 1.84
C LEU A 152 -5.27 -0.74 0.43
N ALA A 153 -4.28 -0.67 -0.46
CA ALA A 153 -4.47 -0.27 -1.85
C ALA A 153 -5.49 -1.15 -2.57
N ALA A 154 -5.42 -2.48 -2.36
CA ALA A 154 -6.40 -3.40 -2.91
C ALA A 154 -7.80 -3.21 -2.28
N THR A 155 -7.91 -2.95 -0.97
CA THR A 155 -9.21 -2.68 -0.34
C THR A 155 -9.87 -1.39 -0.86
N LEU A 156 -9.09 -0.35 -1.17
CA LEU A 156 -9.58 0.90 -1.77
C LEU A 156 -10.09 0.68 -3.19
N ALA A 157 -9.36 -0.10 -3.97
CA ALA A 157 -9.73 -0.45 -5.32
C ALA A 157 -11.07 -1.20 -5.41
N ALA A 158 -11.34 -2.08 -4.44
CA ALA A 158 -12.59 -2.83 -4.34
C ALA A 158 -13.72 -2.08 -3.61
N THR A 159 -13.50 -0.83 -3.18
CA THR A 159 -14.51 -0.05 -2.47
C THR A 159 -15.57 0.46 -3.44
N ASP A 160 -16.85 0.27 -3.10
CA ASP A 160 -17.96 0.92 -3.81
C ASP A 160 -18.06 2.39 -3.39
N TRP A 161 -17.36 3.25 -4.12
CA TRP A 161 -17.33 4.69 -3.86
C TRP A 161 -18.67 5.39 -4.12
N ALA A 162 -19.58 4.81 -4.90
CA ALA A 162 -20.89 5.40 -5.13
C ALA A 162 -21.72 5.43 -3.83
N THR A 163 -21.62 4.38 -3.01
CA THR A 163 -22.27 4.34 -1.67
C THR A 163 -21.73 5.41 -0.70
N ARG A 164 -20.60 6.04 -1.04
CA ARG A 164 -19.96 7.11 -0.27
C ARG A 164 -20.14 8.50 -0.89
N GLY A 165 -21.03 8.62 -1.89
CA GLY A 165 -21.28 9.88 -2.61
C GLY A 165 -20.13 10.29 -3.53
N LEU A 166 -19.28 9.35 -3.95
CA LEU A 166 -18.11 9.58 -4.80
C LEU A 166 -18.18 8.67 -6.03
N ALA A 167 -19.32 8.71 -6.72
CA ALA A 167 -19.60 7.85 -7.87
C ALA A 167 -18.65 8.10 -9.06
N ASP A 168 -17.94 9.23 -9.09
CA ASP A 168 -16.93 9.62 -10.06
C ASP A 168 -15.50 9.17 -9.70
N LEU A 169 -15.26 8.74 -8.46
CA LEU A 169 -13.92 8.31 -8.02
C LEU A 169 -13.55 6.98 -8.67
N ARG A 170 -12.55 7.02 -9.55
CA ARG A 170 -11.97 5.85 -10.22
C ARG A 170 -10.45 5.94 -10.20
N PHE A 171 -9.79 4.82 -9.89
CA PHE A 171 -8.35 4.69 -10.06
C PHE A 171 -8.03 4.25 -11.49
N VAL A 172 -7.01 4.85 -12.10
CA VAL A 172 -6.53 4.44 -13.44
C VAL A 172 -5.75 3.12 -13.40
N GLY A 173 -5.29 2.74 -12.20
CA GLY A 173 -4.69 1.45 -11.93
C GLY A 173 -4.41 1.27 -10.44
N VAL A 174 -4.03 0.04 -10.08
CA VAL A 174 -3.66 -0.35 -8.72
C VAL A 174 -2.37 -1.13 -8.77
N LEU A 175 -1.41 -0.81 -7.90
CA LEU A 175 -0.16 -1.55 -7.79
C LEU A 175 0.10 -1.89 -6.32
N PRO A 176 -0.48 -3.00 -5.81
CA PRO A 176 -0.14 -3.47 -4.50
C PRO A 176 1.18 -4.25 -4.57
N SER A 177 2.15 -3.89 -3.74
CA SER A 177 3.46 -4.54 -3.67
C SER A 177 3.64 -5.30 -2.36
N SER A 178 4.14 -6.52 -2.43
CA SER A 178 4.44 -7.40 -1.30
C SER A 178 3.29 -7.51 -0.30
N GLY A 179 2.05 -7.49 -0.78
CA GLY A 179 0.86 -7.35 0.07
C GLY A 179 0.46 -8.63 0.80
N VAL A 180 -0.25 -8.46 1.92
CA VAL A 180 -0.94 -9.54 2.63
C VAL A 180 -2.42 -9.50 2.26
N PHE A 181 -2.81 -10.24 1.23
CA PHE A 181 -4.15 -10.25 0.64
C PHE A 181 -5.11 -11.26 1.29
N GLU A 182 -4.59 -12.28 1.97
CA GLU A 182 -5.32 -13.30 2.72
C GLU A 182 -4.85 -13.26 4.19
N LEU A 183 -5.78 -12.92 5.08
CA LEU A 183 -5.51 -12.70 6.51
C LEU A 183 -5.71 -13.92 7.43
N PRO A 184 -6.54 -14.94 7.12
CA PRO A 184 -6.68 -16.13 7.98
C PRO A 184 -5.35 -16.79 8.41
N PRO A 185 -4.28 -16.85 7.58
CA PRO A 185 -2.98 -17.34 8.03
C PRO A 185 -2.40 -16.58 9.24
N LEU A 186 -2.69 -15.28 9.37
CA LEU A 186 -2.18 -14.46 10.46
C LEU A 186 -2.74 -14.86 11.83
N LEU A 187 -3.89 -15.52 11.88
CA LEU A 187 -4.52 -15.97 13.14
C LEU A 187 -3.61 -16.90 13.96
N ALA A 188 -2.70 -17.60 13.28
CA ALA A 188 -1.72 -18.50 13.87
C ALA A 188 -0.33 -17.87 14.00
N THR A 189 -0.25 -16.54 14.09
CA THR A 189 1.01 -15.79 14.25
C THR A 189 0.93 -14.81 15.42
N SER A 190 2.08 -14.35 15.90
CA SER A 190 2.20 -13.31 16.93
C SER A 190 1.56 -11.98 16.52
N LEU A 191 1.45 -11.70 15.21
CA LEU A 191 0.79 -10.50 14.69
C LEU A 191 -0.66 -10.39 15.14
N ASN A 192 -1.36 -11.52 15.34
CA ASN A 192 -2.76 -11.49 15.75
C ASN A 192 -2.98 -11.06 17.20
N VAL A 193 -1.93 -10.95 18.02
CA VAL A 193 -2.03 -10.36 19.38
C VAL A 193 -2.52 -8.92 19.31
N ALA A 194 -2.03 -8.15 18.32
CA ALA A 194 -2.45 -6.78 18.08
C ALA A 194 -3.66 -6.69 17.15
N LEU A 195 -3.73 -7.53 16.11
CA LEU A 195 -4.83 -7.48 15.14
C LEU A 195 -6.17 -7.96 15.72
N ARG A 196 -6.13 -8.89 16.68
CA ARG A 196 -7.29 -9.46 17.40
C ARG A 196 -8.39 -9.96 16.47
N LEU A 197 -8.01 -10.49 15.30
CA LEU A 197 -8.96 -11.01 14.33
C LEU A 197 -9.47 -12.38 14.78
N ASP A 198 -10.74 -12.63 14.52
CA ASP A 198 -11.27 -13.99 14.38
C ASP A 198 -11.28 -14.41 12.89
N LEU A 199 -11.70 -15.65 12.62
CA LEU A 199 -11.76 -16.17 11.25
C LEU A 199 -12.74 -15.40 10.36
N ALA A 200 -13.87 -14.95 10.91
CA ALA A 200 -14.88 -14.25 10.15
C ALA A 200 -14.37 -12.87 9.71
N GLU A 201 -13.76 -12.11 10.61
CA GLU A 201 -13.14 -10.82 10.31
C GLU A 201 -11.93 -10.98 9.40
N ALA A 202 -11.03 -11.92 9.66
CA ALA A 202 -9.87 -12.15 8.80
C ALA A 202 -10.31 -12.48 7.36
N THR A 203 -11.33 -13.32 7.19
CA THR A 203 -11.88 -13.64 5.86
C THR A 203 -12.51 -12.41 5.21
N ARG A 204 -13.37 -11.69 5.94
CA ARG A 204 -14.09 -10.52 5.42
C ARG A 204 -13.14 -9.39 5.01
N LEU A 205 -12.04 -9.20 5.74
CA LEU A 205 -11.07 -8.14 5.49
C LEU A 205 -9.97 -8.53 4.49
N SER A 206 -9.90 -9.79 4.07
CA SER A 206 -8.93 -10.25 3.07
C SER A 206 -9.23 -9.68 1.69
N ALA A 207 -8.33 -8.84 1.17
CA ALA A 207 -8.40 -8.31 -0.20
C ALA A 207 -8.53 -9.40 -1.28
N LEU A 208 -7.99 -10.61 -1.04
CA LEU A 208 -8.13 -11.77 -1.92
C LEU A 208 -9.60 -12.12 -2.23
N TYR A 209 -10.50 -11.92 -1.27
CA TYR A 209 -11.91 -12.30 -1.38
C TYR A 209 -12.83 -11.16 -1.81
N LEU A 210 -12.31 -9.94 -1.96
CA LEU A 210 -13.09 -8.80 -2.46
C LEU A 210 -13.35 -8.91 -3.96
N VAL A 211 -14.30 -8.13 -4.46
CA VAL A 211 -14.65 -8.08 -5.90
C VAL A 211 -14.06 -6.81 -6.50
N PRO A 212 -13.09 -6.89 -7.41
CA PRO A 212 -12.56 -5.71 -8.08
C PRO A 212 -13.55 -5.17 -9.13
N PRO A 213 -13.50 -3.86 -9.43
CA PRO A 213 -14.17 -3.31 -10.60
C PRO A 213 -13.73 -4.03 -11.88
N ARG A 214 -14.68 -4.34 -12.75
CA ARG A 214 -14.41 -5.02 -14.02
C ARG A 214 -13.50 -4.15 -14.90
N GLY A 215 -12.48 -4.76 -15.49
CA GLY A 215 -11.49 -4.09 -16.34
C GLY A 215 -10.45 -3.26 -15.58
N LEU A 216 -10.50 -3.19 -14.25
CA LEU A 216 -9.50 -2.50 -13.46
C LEU A 216 -8.11 -3.08 -13.74
N ARG A 217 -7.16 -2.21 -14.07
CA ARG A 217 -5.76 -2.59 -14.33
C ARG A 217 -5.00 -2.73 -13.03
N VAL A 218 -4.41 -3.90 -12.81
CA VAL A 218 -3.70 -4.22 -11.57
C VAL A 218 -2.34 -4.83 -11.89
N ILE A 219 -1.30 -4.37 -11.21
CA ILE A 219 0.01 -5.01 -11.23
C ILE A 219 0.35 -5.42 -9.80
N ALA A 220 0.18 -6.70 -9.48
CA ALA A 220 0.52 -7.24 -8.17
C ALA A 220 2.03 -7.55 -8.13
N ALA A 221 2.80 -6.76 -7.39
CA ALA A 221 4.25 -6.89 -7.33
C ALA A 221 4.73 -7.59 -6.07
N VAL A 222 5.87 -8.29 -6.12
CA VAL A 222 6.50 -8.94 -4.96
C VAL A 222 8.01 -9.08 -5.18
N GLY A 223 8.79 -8.99 -4.12
CA GLY A 223 10.21 -9.30 -4.16
C GLY A 223 10.44 -10.79 -4.40
N GLY A 224 11.30 -11.13 -5.37
CA GLY A 224 11.59 -12.52 -5.74
C GLY A 224 12.38 -13.29 -4.67
N ALA A 225 12.96 -12.60 -3.68
CA ALA A 225 13.64 -13.19 -2.52
C ALA A 225 12.82 -13.08 -1.23
N GLU A 226 11.51 -12.84 -1.33
CA GLU A 226 10.59 -12.88 -0.20
C GLU A 226 10.22 -14.31 0.22
N SER A 227 9.51 -14.44 1.35
CA SER A 227 9.04 -15.73 1.85
C SER A 227 8.03 -16.37 0.89
N ALA A 228 7.83 -17.69 1.05
CA ALA A 228 6.90 -18.43 0.24
C ALA A 228 5.46 -17.91 0.39
N GLU A 229 5.08 -17.40 1.56
CA GLU A 229 3.75 -16.82 1.75
C GLU A 229 3.57 -15.51 0.98
N PHE A 230 4.54 -14.59 0.96
CA PHE A 230 4.40 -13.35 0.18
C PHE A 230 4.30 -13.61 -1.32
N LEU A 231 5.08 -14.57 -1.84
CA LEU A 231 4.97 -15.05 -3.21
C LEU A 231 3.60 -15.70 -3.46
N ARG A 232 3.18 -16.65 -2.62
CA ARG A 232 1.88 -17.34 -2.73
C ARG A 232 0.72 -16.36 -2.72
N GLN A 233 0.72 -15.41 -1.79
CA GLN A 233 -0.34 -14.43 -1.63
C GLN A 233 -0.42 -13.49 -2.85
N THR A 234 0.70 -12.99 -3.34
CA THR A 234 0.72 -12.10 -4.51
C THR A 234 0.20 -12.79 -5.76
N HIS A 235 0.68 -14.02 -6.03
CA HIS A 235 0.23 -14.81 -7.17
C HIS A 235 -1.23 -15.27 -7.03
N GLY A 236 -1.64 -15.65 -5.82
CA GLY A 236 -3.01 -16.03 -5.50
C GLY A 236 -3.99 -14.88 -5.72
N PHE A 237 -3.64 -13.68 -5.23
CA PHE A 237 -4.37 -12.45 -5.46
C PHE A 237 -4.50 -12.13 -6.94
N ALA A 238 -3.38 -12.15 -7.68
CA ALA A 238 -3.36 -11.87 -9.11
C ALA A 238 -4.30 -12.79 -9.90
N ARG A 239 -4.22 -14.10 -9.66
CA ARG A 239 -5.10 -15.09 -10.30
C ARG A 239 -6.56 -14.87 -9.93
N ARG A 240 -6.87 -14.68 -8.65
CA ARG A 240 -8.24 -14.56 -8.15
C ARG A 240 -8.94 -13.33 -8.69
N TRP A 241 -8.27 -12.18 -8.68
CA TRP A 241 -8.82 -10.93 -9.20
C TRP A 241 -8.95 -10.95 -10.73
N ALA A 242 -8.02 -11.60 -11.45
CA ALA A 242 -8.17 -11.82 -12.89
C ALA A 242 -9.43 -12.65 -13.21
N GLN A 243 -9.72 -13.70 -12.44
CA GLN A 243 -10.94 -14.50 -12.57
C GLN A 243 -12.23 -13.70 -12.27
N GLN A 244 -12.13 -12.61 -11.50
CA GLN A 244 -13.26 -11.71 -11.22
C GLN A 244 -13.41 -10.58 -12.26
N GLY A 245 -12.55 -10.56 -13.29
CA GLY A 245 -12.67 -9.65 -14.43
C GLY A 245 -11.79 -8.40 -14.36
N ALA A 246 -10.85 -8.31 -13.41
CA ALA A 246 -9.78 -7.31 -13.46
C ALA A 246 -8.71 -7.70 -14.51
N ALA A 247 -8.03 -6.71 -15.08
CA ALA A 247 -6.88 -6.91 -15.95
C ALA A 247 -5.60 -6.94 -15.10
N VAL A 248 -5.22 -8.12 -14.62
CA VAL A 248 -4.15 -8.29 -13.63
C VAL A 248 -2.89 -8.89 -14.24
N ALA A 249 -1.73 -8.32 -13.91
CA ALA A 249 -0.42 -8.93 -14.11
C ALA A 249 0.28 -9.12 -12.77
N ALA A 250 1.08 -10.19 -12.64
CA ALA A 250 2.01 -10.37 -11.52
C ALA A 250 3.41 -9.90 -11.94
N LEU A 251 4.11 -9.22 -11.03
CA LEU A 251 5.47 -8.73 -11.24
C LEU A 251 6.37 -9.19 -10.09
N GLU A 252 7.24 -10.14 -10.36
CA GLU A 252 8.32 -10.46 -9.43
C GLU A 252 9.50 -9.52 -9.66
N LEU A 253 10.11 -9.04 -8.57
CA LEU A 253 11.30 -8.20 -8.59
C LEU A 253 12.51 -9.06 -8.21
N PRO A 254 13.31 -9.55 -9.19
CA PRO A 254 14.36 -10.52 -8.93
C PRO A 254 15.37 -10.03 -7.89
N GLY A 255 15.75 -10.91 -6.95
CA GLY A 255 16.74 -10.60 -5.91
C GLY A 255 16.28 -9.61 -4.84
N ARG A 256 15.09 -9.02 -4.94
CA ARG A 256 14.54 -8.11 -3.92
C ARG A 256 13.94 -8.91 -2.78
N ASN A 257 14.35 -8.59 -1.55
CA ASN A 257 13.67 -9.00 -0.33
C ASN A 257 12.49 -8.05 -0.02
N HIS A 258 11.76 -8.31 1.07
CA HIS A 258 10.56 -7.54 1.44
C HIS A 258 10.82 -6.03 1.50
N PHE A 259 11.92 -5.62 2.11
CA PHE A 259 12.23 -4.19 2.29
C PHE A 259 12.78 -3.56 1.01
N THR A 260 13.72 -4.21 0.32
CA THR A 260 14.27 -3.69 -0.94
C THR A 260 13.26 -3.68 -2.10
N ALA A 261 12.15 -4.43 -2.00
CA ALA A 261 11.02 -4.29 -2.90
C ALA A 261 10.29 -2.94 -2.72
N GLN A 262 10.33 -2.34 -1.53
CA GLN A 262 9.82 -0.98 -1.31
C GLN A 262 10.70 0.07 -2.00
N ASP A 263 12.03 -0.13 -2.04
CA ASP A 263 12.95 0.77 -2.76
C ASP A 263 12.59 0.91 -4.25
N ALA A 264 12.06 -0.14 -4.87
CA ALA A 264 11.68 -0.14 -6.28
C ALA A 264 10.63 0.93 -6.64
N TRP A 265 9.90 1.47 -5.65
CA TRP A 265 9.00 2.61 -5.84
C TRP A 265 9.72 3.94 -6.09
N ALA A 266 10.98 4.06 -5.67
CA ALA A 266 11.79 5.26 -5.83
C ALA A 266 12.98 5.05 -6.80
N GLU A 267 12.91 4.03 -7.64
CA GLU A 267 13.94 3.72 -8.63
C GLU A 267 13.42 4.05 -10.04
N PRO A 268 13.69 5.27 -10.55
CA PRO A 268 13.31 5.74 -11.88
C PRO A 268 13.40 4.76 -13.05
N ASP A 269 14.42 3.91 -13.05
CA ASP A 269 14.75 2.99 -14.14
C ASP A 269 14.40 1.52 -13.79
N GLY A 270 13.77 1.32 -12.63
CA GLY A 270 13.36 0.02 -12.12
C GLY A 270 12.06 -0.49 -12.73
N ALA A 271 11.89 -1.81 -12.75
CA ALA A 271 10.73 -2.47 -13.34
C ALA A 271 9.40 -2.06 -12.68
N LEU A 272 9.37 -1.92 -11.34
CA LEU A 272 8.16 -1.49 -10.62
C LEU A 272 7.78 -0.06 -10.99
N PHE A 273 8.75 0.86 -11.03
CA PHE A 273 8.52 2.25 -11.39
C PHE A 273 7.98 2.35 -12.82
N ALA A 274 8.59 1.64 -13.78
CA ALA A 274 8.14 1.60 -15.17
C ALA A 274 6.71 1.03 -15.30
N ALA A 275 6.40 -0.03 -14.55
CA ALA A 275 5.07 -0.63 -14.49
C ALA A 275 4.01 0.35 -13.92
N ALA A 276 4.33 1.02 -12.81
CA ALA A 276 3.49 2.05 -12.21
C ALA A 276 3.28 3.23 -13.18
N TRP A 277 4.34 3.69 -13.85
CA TRP A 277 4.28 4.73 -14.85
C TRP A 277 3.34 4.37 -16.01
N GLY A 278 3.43 3.13 -16.51
CA GLY A 278 2.55 2.60 -17.55
C GLY A 278 1.10 2.40 -17.11
N LEU A 279 0.84 2.15 -15.82
CA LEU A 279 -0.52 2.18 -15.29
C LEU A 279 -1.09 3.60 -15.33
N LEU A 280 -0.32 4.57 -14.82
CA LEU A 280 -0.75 5.96 -14.67
C LEU A 280 -1.04 6.68 -16.01
N HIS A 281 -0.34 6.29 -17.08
CA HIS A 281 -0.40 6.96 -18.38
C HIS A 281 -1.03 6.15 -19.51
N ALA A 282 -1.59 4.97 -19.24
CA ALA A 282 -2.33 4.29 -20.30
C ALA A 282 -3.61 5.05 -20.63
N ARG A 283 -3.92 5.08 -21.93
CA ARG A 283 -5.13 5.67 -22.49
C ARG A 283 -6.26 4.65 -22.52
#